data_AF-X0VFT5-F1
#
_entry.id   AF-X0VFT5-F1
#
_cell.length_a   1.000
_cell.length_b   1.000
_cell.length_c   1.000
_cell.angle_alpha   90.00
_cell.angle_beta   90.00
_cell.angle_gamma   90.00
#
_symmetry.space_group_name_H-M   'P 1'
#
loop_
_entity.id
_entity.type
_entity.pdbx_description
1 polymer ?
#
loop_
_entity_poly.entity_id
_entity_poly.type
_entity_poly.pdbx_seq_one_letter_code
_entity_poly.pdbx_strand_id
1 'polypeptide(L)' 'IYSERSEPVKRMIKQVIEKAKQANIKVGICGQAPSDFPDFAAFLVECGIDSISLTPDTVIKTILVIADVEKQLRITPEE' A
#
# COMPACT_ATOMS: atom_id res chain seq x y z
N ILE A 1 -17.82 -13.70 -8.43
CA ILE A 1 -17.74 -12.87 -7.20
C ILE A 1 -16.45 -12.05 -7.31
N TYR A 2 -16.54 -10.73 -7.15
CA TYR A 2 -15.40 -9.80 -7.27
C TYR A 2 -14.72 -9.59 -5.89
N SER A 3 -13.39 -9.43 -5.87
CA SER A 3 -12.64 -9.06 -4.67
C SER A 3 -11.34 -8.32 -5.03
N GLU A 4 -11.10 -7.16 -4.41
CA GLU A 4 -9.84 -6.42 -4.58
C GLU A 4 -8.63 -7.17 -4.01
N ARG A 5 -8.86 -8.13 -3.12
CA ARG A 5 -7.82 -8.95 -2.48
C ARG A 5 -7.47 -10.22 -3.27
N SER A 6 -8.11 -10.43 -4.42
CA SER A 6 -7.83 -11.59 -5.25
C SER A 6 -6.38 -11.56 -5.76
N GLU A 7 -5.79 -12.74 -5.85
CA GLU A 7 -4.40 -12.91 -6.26
C GLU A 7 -4.08 -12.25 -7.63
N PRO A 8 -4.94 -12.33 -8.67
CA PRO A 8 -4.68 -11.63 -9.93
C PRO A 8 -4.61 -10.10 -9.77
N VAL A 9 -5.47 -9.52 -8.92
CA VAL A 9 -5.48 -8.07 -8.67
C VAL A 9 -4.20 -7.65 -7.94
N LYS A 10 -3.83 -8.37 -6.87
CA LYS A 10 -2.57 -8.10 -6.15
C LYS A 10 -1.34 -8.20 -7.07
N ARG A 11 -1.28 -9.21 -7.94
CA ARG A 11 -0.19 -9.36 -8.92
C ARG A 11 -0.11 -8.20 -9.90
N MET A 12 -1.26 -7.71 -10.38
CA MET A 12 -1.30 -6.56 -11.29
C MET A 12 -0.80 -5.30 -10.59
N ILE A 13 -1.27 -5.03 -9.37
CA ILE A 13 -0.87 -3.87 -8.57
C ILE A 13 0.64 -3.90 -8.30
N LYS A 14 1.17 -5.05 -7.86
CA LYS A 14 2.61 -5.24 -7.65
C LYS A 14 3.41 -4.92 -8.90
N GLN A 15 3.01 -5.43 -10.07
CA GLN A 15 3.69 -5.15 -11.33
C GLN A 15 3.71 -3.66 -11.68
N VAL A 16 2.59 -2.95 -11.47
CA VAL A 16 2.51 -1.50 -11.73
C VAL A 16 3.47 -0.73 -10.81
N ILE A 17 3.48 -1.06 -9.51
CA ILE A 17 4.36 -0.41 -8.54
C ILE A 17 5.82 -0.65 -8.90
N GLU A 18 6.22 -1.91 -9.15
CA GLU A 18 7.59 -2.26 -9.53
C GLU A 18 8.05 -1.52 -10.80
N LYS A 19 7.17 -1.41 -11.80
CA LYS A 19 7.47 -0.69 -13.05
C LYS A 19 7.61 0.82 -12.84
N ALA A 20 6.76 1.42 -12.02
CA ALA A 20 6.87 2.83 -11.69
C ALA A 20 8.17 3.14 -10.95
N LYS A 21 8.56 2.31 -9.96
CA LYS A 21 9.83 2.45 -9.24
C LYS A 21 11.04 2.27 -10.16
N GLN A 22 11.02 1.29 -11.08
CA GLN A 22 12.06 1.12 -12.10
C GLN A 22 12.22 2.35 -13.01
N ALA A 23 11.11 3.07 -13.25
CA ALA A 23 11.10 4.28 -14.05
C ALA A 23 11.38 5.56 -13.24
N ASN A 24 11.64 5.46 -11.94
CA ASN A 24 11.74 6.59 -11.00
C ASN A 24 10.49 7.51 -11.02
N ILE A 25 9.31 6.92 -11.21
CA ILE A 25 8.01 7.61 -11.19
C ILE A 25 7.32 7.30 -9.86
N LYS A 26 6.83 8.34 -9.19
CA LYS A 26 6.03 8.20 -7.97
C LYS A 26 4.70 7.49 -8.27
N VAL A 27 4.35 6.52 -7.45
CA VAL A 27 3.11 5.75 -7.58
C VAL A 27 2.29 5.79 -6.30
N GLY A 28 1.00 6.10 -6.44
CA GLY A 28 0.04 6.09 -5.35
C GLY A 28 -1.23 5.36 -5.73
N ILE A 29 -2.00 4.93 -4.74
CA ILE A 29 -3.28 4.23 -4.94
C ILE A 29 -4.41 4.94 -4.19
N CYS A 30 -5.55 5.04 -4.86
CA CYS A 30 -6.82 5.47 -4.29
C CYS A 30 -7.84 4.32 -4.36
N GLY A 31 -8.89 4.41 -3.54
CA GLY A 31 -9.95 3.41 -3.47
C GLY A 31 -10.18 2.92 -2.04
N GLN A 32 -11.20 2.07 -1.89
CA GLN A 32 -11.69 1.68 -0.58
C GLN A 32 -10.85 0.55 0.05
N ALA A 33 -10.25 -0.32 -0.76
CA ALA A 33 -9.49 -1.49 -0.30
C ALA A 33 -8.45 -1.21 0.80
N PRO A 34 -7.54 -0.20 0.70
CA PRO A 34 -6.58 0.08 1.77
C PRO A 34 -7.22 0.66 3.04
N SER A 35 -8.42 1.24 2.95
CA SER A 35 -9.18 1.74 4.11
C SER A 35 -9.91 0.59 4.83
N ASP A 36 -10.56 -0.29 4.06
CA ASP A 36 -11.32 -1.42 4.59
C ASP A 36 -10.41 -2.56 5.09
N PHE A 37 -9.24 -2.73 4.47
CA PHE A 37 -8.33 -3.86 4.67
C PHE A 37 -6.91 -3.37 5.01
N PRO A 38 -6.55 -3.22 6.31
CA PRO A 38 -5.20 -2.79 6.70
C PRO A 38 -4.09 -3.74 6.25
N ASP A 39 -4.37 -5.04 6.07
CA ASP A 39 -3.45 -6.01 5.46
C ASP A 39 -3.18 -5.71 3.98
N PHE A 40 -4.14 -5.11 3.29
CA PHE A 40 -3.94 -4.61 1.93
C PHE A 40 -3.05 -3.38 1.91
N ALA A 41 -3.19 -2.47 2.87
CA ALA A 41 -2.27 -1.34 3.03
C ALA A 41 -0.83 -1.81 3.31
N ALA A 42 -0.66 -2.80 4.20
CA ALA A 42 0.62 -3.44 4.46
C ALA A 42 1.24 -4.04 3.18
N PHE A 43 0.45 -4.79 2.39
CA PHE A 43 0.90 -5.32 1.09
C PHE A 43 1.39 -4.24 0.13
N LEU A 44 0.72 -3.08 0.08
CA LEU A 44 1.13 -1.97 -0.78
C LEU A 44 2.48 -1.38 -0.32
N VAL A 45 2.70 -1.26 0.99
CA VAL A 45 3.98 -0.82 1.58
C VAL A 45 5.09 -1.81 1.28
N GLU A 46 4.84 -3.12 1.43
CA GLU A 46 5.79 -4.18 1.06
C GLU A 46 6.17 -4.13 -0.42
N CYS A 47 5.26 -3.69 -1.30
CA CYS A 47 5.54 -3.49 -2.72
C CYS A 47 6.35 -2.21 -3.00
N GLY A 48 6.50 -1.31 -2.02
CA GLY A 48 7.26 -0.07 -2.15
C GLY A 48 6.48 1.11 -2.74
N ILE A 49 5.15 1.13 -2.54
CA ILE A 49 4.30 2.26 -2.94
C ILE A 49 4.76 3.57 -2.29
N ASP A 50 4.58 4.72 -2.97
CA ASP A 50 4.99 6.01 -2.42
C ASP A 50 3.87 6.72 -1.65
N SER A 51 2.60 6.46 -1.98
CA SER A 51 1.48 7.07 -1.27
C SER A 51 0.20 6.20 -1.29
N ILE A 52 -0.59 6.31 -0.22
CA ILE A 52 -1.88 5.62 -0.08
C ILE A 52 -2.92 6.67 0.33
N SER A 53 -4.04 6.73 -0.38
CA SER A 53 -5.19 7.54 0.02
C SER A 53 -6.13 6.71 0.90
N LEU A 54 -6.49 7.25 2.07
CA LEU A 54 -7.30 6.58 3.09
C LEU A 54 -8.50 7.45 3.47
N THR A 55 -9.57 6.81 3.95
CA THR A 55 -10.69 7.54 4.53
C THR A 55 -10.34 8.11 5.92
N PRO A 56 -10.90 9.27 6.31
CA PRO A 56 -10.56 9.91 7.59
C PRO A 56 -10.83 9.06 8.83
N ASP A 57 -11.82 8.17 8.77
CA ASP A 57 -12.21 7.28 9.87
C ASP A 57 -11.26 6.08 10.04
N THR A 58 -10.55 5.68 8.98
CA THR A 58 -9.64 4.51 9.01
C THR A 58 -8.17 4.91 9.13
N VAL A 59 -7.84 6.17 8.82
CA VAL A 59 -6.46 6.67 8.68
C VAL A 59 -5.56 6.32 9.87
N ILE A 60 -6.02 6.54 11.11
CA ILE A 60 -5.19 6.31 12.31
C ILE A 60 -4.85 4.83 12.46
N LYS A 61 -5.86 3.94 12.33
CA LYS A 61 -5.66 2.50 12.45
C LYS A 61 -4.71 1.99 11.37
N THR A 62 -4.90 2.43 10.14
CA THR A 62 -4.08 1.98 9.00
C THR A 62 -2.66 2.51 9.10
N ILE A 63 -2.44 3.75 9.54
CA ILE A 63 -1.09 4.29 9.78
C ILE A 63 -0.33 3.46 10.82
N LEU A 64 -0.98 3.02 11.90
CA LEU A 64 -0.30 2.17 12.90
C LEU A 64 0.17 0.84 12.30
N VAL A 65 -0.66 0.22 11.46
CA VAL A 65 -0.29 -1.02 10.75
C VAL A 65 0.87 -0.76 9.77
N ILE A 66 0.80 0.33 9.01
CA ILE A 66 1.87 0.74 8.09
C ILE A 66 3.17 0.94 8.86
N ALA A 67 3.15 1.68 9.97
CA ALA A 67 4.33 1.95 10.79
C ALA A 67 4.97 0.66 11.33
N ASP A 68 4.16 -0.32 11.74
CA ASP A 68 4.66 -1.63 12.17
C ASP A 68 5.34 -2.38 11.02
N VAL A 69 4.77 -2.35 9.81
CA VAL A 69 5.35 -2.97 8.61
C VAL A 69 6.64 -2.26 8.19
N GLU A 70 6.65 -0.93 8.16
CA GLU A 70 7.84 -0.14 7.85
C GLU A 70 8.98 -0.44 8.82
N LYS A 71 8.67 -0.56 10.12
CA LYS A 71 9.65 -0.97 11.14
C LYS A 71 10.23 -2.36 10.89
N GLN A 72 9.41 -3.32 10.47
CA GLN A 72 9.87 -4.67 10.12
C GLN A 72 10.76 -4.67 8.88
N LEU A 73 10.42 -3.85 7.88
CA LEU A 73 11.19 -3.66 6.65
C LEU A 73 12.42 -2.76 6.84
N ARG A 74 12.58 -2.15 8.02
CA ARG A 74 13.63 -1.17 8.34
C ARG A 74 13.59 0.06 7.42
N ILE A 75 12.38 0.44 7.01
CA ILE A 75 12.12 1.71 6.32
C ILE A 75 12.08 2.79 7.40
N THR A 76 12.93 3.79 7.28
CA THR A 76 12.90 4.97 8.15
C THR A 76 12.11 6.07 7.44
N PRO A 77 11.26 6.83 8.16
CA PRO A 77 10.68 8.05 7.61
C PRO A 77 11.79 8.96 7.07
N GLU A 78 11.61 9.50 5.87
CA GLU A 78 12.45 10.59 5.38
C GLU A 78 12.21 11.83 6.28
N GLU A 79 13.28 12.51 6.69
CA GLU A 79 13.25 13.72 7.54
C GLU A 79 12.60 14.93 6.84
#